data_AF-A0AAU1U4M9-F1
#
_entry.id   AF-A0AAU1U4M9-F1
#
_cell.length_a   1.000
_cell.length_b   1.000
_cell.length_c   1.000
_cell.angle_alpha   90.00
_cell.angle_beta   90.00
_cell.angle_gamma   90.00
#
_symmetry.space_group_name_H-M   'P 1'
#
loop_
_entity.id
_entity.type
_entity.pdbx_description
1 polymer ?
#
loop_
_entity_poly.entity_id
_entity_poly.type
_entity_poly.pdbx_seq_one_letter_code
_entity_poly.pdbx_strand_id
1 'polypeptide(L)' 'MDYPISDDVLNTQREWAVTYERLAEQPGRTALRRRLYRLSVRLAAYPLSPAERVELRRQARGEGGPT' A
#
# COMPACT_ATOMS: atom_id res chain seq x y z
N MET A 1 -0.15 -21.31 8.16
CA MET A 1 0.48 -21.19 6.84
C MET A 1 0.78 -19.71 6.66
N ASP A 2 2.04 -19.33 6.85
CA ASP A 2 2.54 -17.98 6.54
C ASP A 2 2.60 -17.90 5.01
N TYR A 3 1.56 -17.37 4.38
CA TYR A 3 1.55 -17.22 2.93
C TYR A 3 2.32 -15.94 2.61
N PRO A 4 3.29 -15.96 1.69
CA PRO A 4 3.99 -14.75 1.30
C PRO A 4 2.98 -13.71 0.80
N ILE A 5 3.17 -12.46 1.21
CA ILE A 5 2.39 -11.33 0.71
C ILE A 5 2.49 -11.34 -0.81
N SER A 6 1.35 -11.47 -1.49
CA SER A 6 1.31 -11.46 -2.94
C SER A 6 1.87 -10.15 -3.50
N ASP A 7 2.65 -10.24 -4.57
CA ASP A 7 3.23 -9.09 -5.28
C ASP A 7 2.17 -8.07 -5.68
N ASP A 8 0.95 -8.49 -5.97
CA ASP A 8 -0.18 -7.61 -6.29
C ASP A 8 -0.56 -6.70 -5.10
N VAL A 9 -0.55 -7.25 -3.88
CA VAL A 9 -0.81 -6.51 -2.64
C VAL A 9 0.34 -5.56 -2.36
N LEU A 10 1.58 -6.02 -2.54
CA LEU A 10 2.78 -5.22 -2.35
C LEU A 10 2.82 -4.03 -3.33
N ASN A 11 2.52 -4.27 -4.61
CA ASN A 11 2.45 -3.21 -5.62
C ASN A 11 1.31 -2.23 -5.31
N THR A 12 0.15 -2.73 -4.88
CA THR A 12 -0.98 -1.87 -4.45
C THR A 12 -0.58 -0.98 -3.27
N GLN A 13 0.17 -1.49 -2.29
CA GLN A 13 0.66 -0.70 -1.15
C GLN A 13 1.68 0.36 -1.58
N ARG A 14 2.58 0.03 -2.51
CA ARG A 14 3.55 1.00 -3.08
C ARG A 14 2.83 2.13 -3.82
N GLU A 15 1.88 1.78 -4.68
CA GLU A 15 1.07 2.77 -5.38
C GLU A 15 0.25 3.64 -4.43
N TRP A 16 -0.25 3.06 -3.34
CA TRP A 16 -0.97 3.80 -2.30
C TRP A 16 -0.06 4.83 -1.65
N ALA A 17 1.16 4.46 -1.26
CA ALA A 17 2.13 5.35 -0.63
C ALA A 17 2.49 6.52 -1.56
N VAL A 18 2.85 6.23 -2.81
CA VAL A 18 3.18 7.27 -3.81
C VAL A 18 1.98 8.19 -4.08
N THR A 19 0.76 7.64 -4.13
CA THR A 19 -0.45 8.45 -4.35
C THR A 19 -0.74 9.34 -3.14
N TYR A 20 -0.51 8.84 -1.93
CA TYR A 20 -0.67 9.60 -0.70
C TYR A 20 0.33 10.76 -0.64
N GLU A 21 1.61 10.53 -0.92
CA GLU A 21 2.64 11.57 -0.96
C GLU A 21 2.28 12.67 -1.95
N ARG A 22 1.95 12.31 -3.19
CA ARG A 22 1.52 13.28 -4.21
C ARG A 22 0.28 14.06 -3.80
N LEU A 23 -0.65 13.44 -3.07
CA LEU A 23 -1.84 14.10 -2.55
C LEU A 23 -1.50 15.05 -1.41
N ALA A 24 -0.55 14.69 -0.54
CA ALA A 24 -0.09 15.56 0.54
C ALA A 24 0.58 16.83 -0.02
N GLU A 25 1.32 16.71 -1.13
CA GLU A 25 1.89 17.86 -1.85
C GLU A 25 0.81 18.68 -2.58
N GLN A 26 -0.27 18.04 -3.05
CA GLN A 26 -1.30 18.65 -3.90
C GLN A 26 -2.73 18.30 -3.44
N PRO A 27 -3.17 18.78 -2.27
CA PRO A 27 -4.41 18.32 -1.61
C PRO A 27 -5.69 18.58 -2.41
N GLY A 28 -5.67 19.56 -3.33
CA GLY A 28 -6.80 19.91 -4.19
C GLY A 28 -7.05 18.96 -5.37
N ARG A 29 -6.16 17.99 -5.64
CA ARG A 29 -6.31 17.09 -6.79
C ARG A 29 -7.32 15.97 -6.52
N THR A 30 -8.57 16.17 -6.95
CA THR A 30 -9.65 15.18 -6.86
C THR A 30 -9.30 13.82 -7.49
N ALA A 31 -8.52 13.81 -8.57
CA ALA A 31 -8.05 12.57 -9.19
C ALA A 31 -7.16 11.73 -8.26
N LEU A 32 -6.26 12.37 -7.49
CA LEU A 32 -5.42 11.69 -6.51
C LEU A 32 -6.25 11.17 -5.34
N ARG A 33 -7.22 11.95 -4.85
CA ARG A 33 -8.17 11.48 -3.81
C ARG A 33 -8.95 10.25 -4.25
N ARG A 34 -9.48 10.26 -5.48
CA ARG A 34 -10.21 9.11 -6.06
C ARG A 34 -9.32 7.89 -6.22
N ARG A 35 -8.08 8.09 -6.68
CA ARG A 35 -7.10 7.00 -6.80
C ARG A 35 -6.76 6.40 -5.44
N LEU A 36 -6.47 7.25 -4.44
CA LEU A 36 -6.16 6.83 -3.08
C LEU A 36 -7.31 6.01 -2.48
N TYR A 37 -8.56 6.45 -2.66
CA TYR A 37 -9.73 5.71 -2.20
C TYR A 37 -9.84 4.31 -2.85
N ARG A 38 -9.66 4.21 -4.17
CA ARG A 38 -9.69 2.91 -4.87
C ARG A 38 -8.60 1.95 -4.37
N LEU A 39 -7.40 2.46 -4.13
CA LEU A 39 -6.28 1.67 -3.59
C LEU A 39 -6.56 1.23 -2.15
N SER A 40 -7.12 2.11 -1.30
CA SER A 40 -7.55 1.76 0.06
C SER A 40 -8.60 0.64 0.06
N VAL A 41 -9.59 0.70 -0.85
CA VAL A 41 -10.61 -0.35 -0.99
C VAL A 41 -9.98 -1.68 -1.40
N ARG A 42 -9.05 -1.67 -2.37
CA ARG A 42 -8.33 -2.89 -2.77
C ARG A 42 -7.55 -3.48 -1.61
N LEU A 43 -6.76 -2.67 -0.89
CA LEU A 43 -6.00 -3.12 0.28
C LEU A 43 -6.89 -3.69 1.39
N ALA A 44 -8.09 -3.13 1.59
CA ALA A 44 -9.04 -3.61 2.58
C ALA A 44 -9.67 -4.97 2.23
N ALA A 45 -9.67 -5.35 0.95
CA ALA A 45 -10.21 -6.63 0.50
C ALA A 45 -9.28 -7.82 0.81
N TYR A 46 -7.99 -7.57 1.10
CA TYR A 46 -7.05 -8.63 1.46
C TYR A 46 -7.12 -8.94 2.97
N PRO A 47 -7.38 -10.19 3.36
CA PRO A 47 -7.50 -10.59 4.75
C PRO A 47 -6.11 -10.73 5.41
N LEU A 48 -5.42 -9.61 5.62
CA LEU A 48 -4.11 -9.56 6.27
C LEU A 48 -4.25 -9.38 7.79
N SER A 49 -3.53 -10.20 8.53
CA SER A 49 -3.31 -10.03 9.97
C SER A 49 -2.55 -8.72 10.28
N PRO A 50 -2.57 -8.24 11.53
CA PRO A 50 -1.81 -7.05 11.92
C PRO A 50 -0.31 -7.15 11.59
N ALA A 51 0.29 -8.33 11.77
CA ALA A 51 1.70 -8.56 11.47
C ALA A 51 1.98 -8.47 9.96
N GLU A 52 1.16 -9.11 9.13
CA GLU A 52 1.28 -9.02 7.67
C GLU A 52 1.07 -7.59 7.15
N ARG A 53 0.21 -6.79 7.80
CA ARG A 53 0.06 -5.36 7.45
C ARG A 53 1.30 -4.53 7.76
N VAL A 54 2.00 -4.84 8.85
CA VAL A 54 3.27 -4.18 9.20
C VAL A 54 4.34 -4.58 8.18
N GLU A 55 4.46 -5.86 7.88
CA GLU A 55 5.43 -6.38 6.91
C GLU A 55 5.18 -5.85 5.50
N LEU A 56 3.91 -5.79 5.07
CA LEU A 56 3.50 -5.16 3.81
C LEU A 56 4.00 -3.72 3.70
N ARG A 57 3.83 -2.92 4.77
CA ARG A 57 4.28 -1.52 4.79
C ARG A 57 5.81 -1.42 4.76
N ARG A 58 6.51 -2.31 5.47
CA ARG A 58 7.97 -2.38 5.48
C ARG A 58 8.52 -2.70 4.09
N GLN A 59 8.00 -3.75 3.46
CA GLN A 59 8.39 -4.15 2.10
C GLN A 59 8.04 -3.09 1.06
N ALA A 60 6.90 -2.40 1.21
CA ALA A 60 6.51 -1.32 0.32
C ALA A 60 7.45 -0.11 0.40
N ARG A 61 8.04 0.15 1.57
CA ARG A 61 9.06 1.20 1.77
C ARG A 61 10.46 0.82 1.26
N GLY A 62 10.67 -0.44 0.86
CA GLY A 62 11.99 -0.96 0.51
C GLY A 62 12.86 -1.29 1.73
N GLU A 63 12.28 -1.30 2.94
CA GLU A 63 12.98 -1.62 4.21
C GLU A 63 13.09 -3.15 4.46
N GLY A 64 12.81 -3.95 3.44
CA GLY A 64 12.82 -5.42 3.44
C GLY A 64 13.73 -6.00 2.36
N GLY A 65 14.90 -5.41 2.12
CA GLY A 65 15.96 -6.02 1.31
C GLY A 65 16.66 -7.15 2.08
N PRO A 66 17.10 -8.23 1.42
CA PRO A 66 17.70 -9.39 2.06
C PRO A 66 19.01 -9.00 2.78
N THR A 67 19.21 -9.54 3.98
CA THR A 67 20.53 -9.63 4.62
C THR A 67 21.27 -10.83 4.06
#